data_AF-A0A5J4WFP6-F1
#
_entry.id   AF-A0A5J4WFP6-F1
#
_cell.length_a   1.000
_cell.length_b   1.000
_cell.length_c   1.000
_cell.angle_alpha   90.00
_cell.angle_beta   90.00
_cell.angle_gamma   90.00
#
_symmetry.space_group_name_H-M   'P 1'
#
loop_
_entity.id
_entity.type
_entity.pdbx_description
1 polymer ?
#
loop_
_entity_poly.entity_id
_entity_poly.type
_entity_poly.pdbx_seq_one_letter_code
_entity_poly.pdbx_strand_id
1 'polypeptide(L)'
;MGLGLVQLNKEKKISPQANNKCLRKIMNEVRIDQQYEGATVRRAMMTKLRKYGATQEDVNDFTRHTPGSNVVDLHYNVPVKRDLSTLLLSDGDV
;
A
#
# COMPACT_ATOMS: atom_id res chain seq x y z
N MET A 1 24.78 -28.52 -15.05
CA MET A 1 24.40 -28.63 -13.63
C MET A 1 24.66 -27.27 -12.99
N GLY A 2 23.64 -26.66 -12.40
CA GLY A 2 23.83 -25.44 -11.60
C GLY A 2 22.77 -24.38 -11.87
N LEU A 3 21.66 -24.45 -11.13
CA LEU A 3 20.98 -23.26 -10.63
C LEU A 3 20.62 -23.57 -9.18
N GLY A 4 21.53 -23.16 -8.27
CA GLY A 4 21.25 -23.18 -6.85
C GLY A 4 20.11 -22.22 -6.57
N LEU A 5 18.98 -22.77 -6.13
CA LEU A 5 17.89 -22.00 -5.55
C LEU A 5 18.48 -21.18 -4.40
N VAL A 6 18.57 -19.86 -4.58
CA VAL A 6 18.78 -18.93 -3.49
C VAL A 6 17.61 -19.14 -2.54
N GLN A 7 17.89 -19.80 -1.42
CA GLN A 7 16.96 -19.92 -0.31
C GLN A 7 16.71 -18.49 0.20
N LEU A 8 15.67 -17.83 -0.30
CA LEU A 8 15.18 -16.59 0.27
C LEU A 8 14.92 -16.88 1.74
N ASN A 9 15.72 -16.27 2.63
CA ASN A 9 15.51 -16.33 4.06
C ASN A 9 14.03 -16.07 4.32
N LYS A 10 13.30 -17.08 4.82
CA LYS A 10 11.91 -16.91 5.24
C LYS A 10 11.94 -16.06 6.49
N GLU A 11 11.95 -14.74 6.32
CA GLU A 11 11.65 -13.82 7.39
C GLU A 11 10.35 -14.28 8.07
N LYS A 12 10.36 -14.28 9.41
CA LYS A 12 9.24 -14.77 10.20
C LYS A 12 8.01 -13.94 9.83
N LYS A 13 7.04 -14.54 9.12
CA LYS A 13 5.77 -13.87 8.78
C LYS A 13 5.12 -13.35 10.06
N ILE A 14 5.01 -12.03 10.19
CA ILE A 14 4.25 -11.41 11.27
C ILE A 14 2.76 -11.66 11.03
N SER A 15 2.00 -11.80 12.12
CA SER A 15 0.55 -11.96 12.00
C SER A 15 -0.09 -10.68 11.42
N PRO A 16 -1.26 -10.77 10.78
CA PRO A 16 -2.00 -9.59 10.32
C PRO A 16 -2.23 -8.56 11.44
N GLN A 17 -2.49 -9.03 12.67
CA GLN A 17 -2.66 -8.18 13.84
C GLN A 17 -1.36 -7.46 14.22
N ALA A 18 -0.23 -8.17 14.22
CA ALA A 18 1.07 -7.58 14.48
C ALA A 18 1.44 -6.54 13.40
N ASN A 19 1.15 -6.82 12.13
CA ASN A 19 1.34 -5.89 11.03
C ASN A 19 0.50 -4.61 11.21
N ASN A 20 -0.80 -4.77 11.51
CA ASN A 20 -1.68 -3.63 11.77
C ASN A 20 -1.22 -2.78 12.96
N LYS A 21 -0.70 -3.44 14.01
CA LYS A 21 -0.13 -2.74 15.17
C LYS A 21 1.13 -1.95 14.81
N CYS A 22 2.02 -2.51 14.00
CA CYS A 22 3.20 -1.80 13.50
C CYS A 22 2.81 -0.61 12.62
N LEU A 23 1.90 -0.83 11.66
CA LEU A 23 1.39 0.24 10.79
C LEU A 23 0.76 1.37 11.61
N ARG A 24 -0.07 1.03 12.62
CA ARG A 24 -0.68 2.02 13.52
C ARG A 24 0.36 2.86 14.26
N LYS A 25 1.47 2.25 14.72
CA LYS A 25 2.54 3.00 15.40
C LYS A 25 3.13 4.06 14.48
N ILE A 26 3.50 3.68 13.25
CA ILE A 26 4.04 4.61 12.24
C ILE A 26 3.04 5.73 11.96
N MET A 27 1.76 5.40 11.75
CA MET A 27 0.72 6.40 11.51
C MET A 27 0.55 7.38 12.68
N ASN A 28 0.68 6.90 13.93
CA ASN A 28 0.60 7.76 15.12
C ASN A 28 1.82 8.69 15.24
N GLU A 29 3.02 8.22 14.89
CA GLU A 29 4.25 9.03 14.90
C GLU A 29 4.13 10.25 13.97
N VAL A 30 3.53 10.05 12.78
CA VAL A 30 3.24 11.14 11.83
C VAL A 30 1.88 11.82 12.07
N ARG A 31 1.27 11.62 13.25
CA ARG A 31 0.01 12.25 13.69
C ARG A 31 -1.17 12.05 12.74
N ILE A 32 -1.24 10.90 12.07
CA ILE A 32 -2.42 10.49 11.31
C ILE A 32 -3.47 9.94 12.28
N ASP A 33 -4.67 10.50 12.18
CA ASP A 33 -5.81 10.14 13.03
C ASP A 33 -6.13 8.63 12.99
N GLN A 34 -6.58 8.10 14.13
CA GLN A 34 -6.95 6.69 14.29
C GLN A 34 -8.06 6.24 13.34
N GLN A 35 -8.92 7.17 12.89
CA GLN A 35 -9.96 6.87 11.88
C GLN A 35 -9.39 6.36 10.55
N TYR A 36 -8.10 6.62 10.27
CA TYR A 36 -7.44 6.13 9.07
C TYR A 36 -6.72 4.81 9.36
N GLU A 37 -7.07 3.76 8.62
CA GLU A 37 -6.43 2.44 8.69
C GLU A 37 -5.67 2.09 7.40
N GLY A 38 -5.05 0.90 7.36
CA GLY A 38 -4.32 0.41 6.19
C GLY A 38 -5.15 0.37 4.90
N ALA A 39 -6.46 0.13 4.99
CA ALA A 39 -7.36 0.24 3.84
C ALA A 39 -7.41 1.68 3.28
N THR A 40 -7.30 2.69 4.14
CA THR A 40 -7.27 4.10 3.70
C THR A 40 -5.95 4.45 3.06
N VAL A 41 -4.83 3.88 3.54
CA VAL A 41 -3.52 4.03 2.90
C VAL A 41 -3.56 3.47 1.47
N ARG A 42 -4.15 2.28 1.29
CA ARG A 42 -4.35 1.71 -0.06
C ARG A 42 -5.25 2.59 -0.93
N ARG A 43 -6.33 3.15 -0.39
CA ARG A 43 -7.20 4.10 -1.12
C ARG A 43 -6.46 5.36 -1.56
N ALA A 44 -5.64 5.93 -0.66
CA ALA A 44 -4.86 7.13 -0.96
C ALA A 44 -3.81 6.85 -2.04
N MET A 45 -3.10 5.72 -1.93
CA MET A 45 -2.18 5.24 -2.97
C MET A 45 -2.90 5.09 -4.31
N MET A 46 -4.07 4.45 -4.31
CA MET A 46 -4.84 4.21 -5.53
C MET A 46 -5.30 5.51 -6.20
N THR A 47 -5.84 6.44 -5.41
CA THR A 47 -6.24 7.77 -5.87
C THR A 47 -5.05 8.51 -6.50
N LYS A 48 -3.87 8.42 -5.88
CA LYS A 48 -2.65 9.06 -6.39
C LYS A 48 -2.21 8.45 -7.73
N LEU A 49 -2.12 7.12 -7.82
CA LEU A 49 -1.76 6.43 -9.06
C LEU A 49 -2.71 6.80 -10.21
N ARG A 50 -4.03 6.77 -9.95
CA ARG A 50 -5.03 7.17 -10.95
C ARG A 50 -4.93 8.64 -11.35
N LYS A 51 -4.69 9.55 -10.39
CA LYS A 51 -4.46 10.98 -10.67
C LYS A 51 -3.26 11.21 -11.60
N TYR A 52 -2.23 10.39 -11.49
CA TYR A 52 -1.04 10.45 -12.35
C TYR A 52 -1.14 9.60 -13.63
N GLY A 53 -2.33 9.08 -13.95
CA GLY A 53 -2.60 8.41 -15.23
C GLY A 53 -2.28 6.92 -15.27
N ALA A 54 -2.03 6.28 -14.12
CA ALA A 54 -1.86 4.82 -14.08
C ALA A 54 -3.12 4.12 -14.63
N THR A 55 -2.91 3.18 -15.54
CA THR A 55 -3.98 2.35 -16.10
C THR A 55 -4.42 1.27 -15.11
N GLN A 56 -5.51 0.56 -15.44
CA GLN A 56 -5.97 -0.56 -14.62
C GLN A 56 -4.95 -1.69 -14.62
N GLU A 57 -4.30 -1.93 -15.75
CA GLU A 57 -3.25 -2.94 -15.87
C GLU A 57 -2.01 -2.57 -15.06
N ASP A 58 -1.58 -1.30 -15.07
CA ASP A 58 -0.42 -0.86 -14.25
C ASP A 58 -0.66 -1.09 -12.76
N VAL A 59 -1.89 -0.80 -12.29
CA VAL A 59 -2.27 -1.01 -10.90
C VAL A 59 -2.39 -2.50 -10.57
N ASN A 60 -2.94 -3.30 -11.47
CA ASN A 60 -3.07 -4.74 -11.28
C ASN A 60 -1.69 -5.39 -11.18
N ASP A 61 -0.76 -5.03 -12.07
CA ASP A 61 0.61 -5.51 -12.02
C ASP A 61 1.30 -5.09 -10.70
N PHE A 62 1.22 -3.80 -10.34
CA PHE A 62 1.82 -3.29 -9.09
C PHE A 62 1.30 -4.01 -7.83
N THR A 63 -0.01 -4.30 -7.80
CA THR A 63 -0.66 -4.96 -6.66
C THR A 63 -0.71 -6.48 -6.77
N ARG A 64 -0.11 -7.05 -7.83
CA ARG A 64 -0.09 -8.49 -8.14
C ARG A 64 -1.48 -9.11 -8.28
N HIS A 65 -2.42 -8.37 -8.84
CA HIS A 65 -3.72 -8.89 -9.26
C HIS A 65 -3.64 -9.45 -10.68
N THR A 66 -4.54 -10.38 -10.99
CA THR A 66 -4.66 -10.94 -12.33
C THR A 66 -4.95 -9.83 -13.37
N PRO A 67 -4.33 -9.86 -14.56
CA PRO A 67 -4.66 -8.96 -15.65
C PRO A 67 -6.17 -8.92 -15.93
N GLY A 68 -6.70 -7.74 -16.25
CA GLY A 68 -8.14 -7.50 -16.43
C GLY A 68 -8.97 -7.45 -15.14
N SER A 69 -8.38 -7.66 -13.96
CA SER A 69 -9.12 -7.54 -12.69
C SER A 69 -9.60 -6.12 -12.44
N ASN A 70 -10.86 -5.96 -12.03
CA ASN A 70 -11.43 -4.69 -11.60
C ASN A 70 -11.48 -4.54 -10.06
N VAL A 71 -11.03 -5.55 -9.32
CA VAL A 71 -11.20 -5.63 -7.86
C VAL A 71 -10.53 -4.46 -7.14
N VAL A 72 -9.33 -4.09 -7.59
CA VAL A 72 -8.55 -3.02 -6.97
C VAL A 72 -9.23 -1.67 -7.15
N ASP A 73 -9.72 -1.39 -8.35
CA ASP A 73 -10.50 -0.19 -8.64
C ASP A 73 -11.76 -0.12 -7.79
N LEU A 74 -12.56 -1.18 -7.79
CA LEU A 74 -13.84 -1.21 -7.09
C LEU A 74 -13.70 -0.99 -5.58
N HIS A 75 -12.63 -1.53 -4.96
CA HIS A 75 -12.46 -1.45 -3.51
C HIS A 75 -11.66 -0.23 -3.04
N TYR A 76 -10.74 0.27 -3.88
CA TYR A 76 -9.75 1.26 -3.45
C TYR A 76 -9.78 2.57 -4.24
N ASN A 77 -10.41 2.65 -5.40
CA ASN A 77 -10.58 3.91 -6.14
C ASN A 77 -11.76 4.72 -5.59
N VAL A 78 -11.69 5.06 -4.30
CA VAL A 78 -12.67 5.89 -3.60
C VAL A 78 -11.98 7.18 -3.16
N PRO A 79 -12.58 8.36 -3.41
CA PRO A 79 -11.98 9.64 -3.02
C PRO A 79 -11.62 9.67 -1.54
N VAL A 80 -10.34 9.90 -1.23
CA VAL A 80 -9.89 10.14 0.16
C VAL A 80 -9.85 11.65 0.37
N LYS A 81 -10.64 12.15 1.34
CA LYS A 81 -10.79 13.59 1.63
C LYS A 81 -9.47 14.27 2.04
N ARG A 82 -8.50 13.50 2.54
CA ARG A 82 -7.21 13.99 3.05
C ARG A 82 -6.09 13.32 2.28
N ASP A 83 -5.10 14.09 1.84
CA ASP A 83 -3.92 13.54 1.18
C ASP A 83 -2.99 12.89 2.20
N LEU A 84 -3.26 11.61 2.49
CA LEU A 84 -2.42 10.79 3.38
C LEU A 84 -1.03 10.55 2.80
N SER A 85 -0.85 10.66 1.48
CA SER A 85 0.45 10.39 0.85
C SER A 85 1.48 11.45 1.23
N THR A 86 1.06 12.72 1.34
CA THR A 86 1.93 13.81 1.78
C THR A 86 2.37 13.60 3.23
N LEU A 87 1.49 13.13 4.12
CA LEU A 87 1.82 12.90 5.53
C LEU A 87 2.71 11.67 5.77
N LEU A 88 2.54 10.60 4.98
CA LEU A 88 3.32 9.36 5.12
C LEU A 88 4.70 9.46 4.47
N LEU A 89 4.90 10.37 3.52
CA LEU A 89 6.14 10.54 2.77
C LEU A 89 6.92 11.81 3.16
N SER A 90 6.38 12.63 4.08
CA SER A 90 6.96 13.93 4.46
C SER A 90 8.28 13.88 5.24
N ASP A 91 8.91 12.72 5.38
CA ASP A 91 10.27 12.57 5.93
C ASP A 91 11.33 12.36 4.82
N GLY A 92 10.95 12.51 3.54
CA GLY A 92 11.76 12.11 2.39
C GLY A 92 12.38 13.23 1.53
N ASP A 93 12.29 14.51 1.93
CA ASP A 93 12.88 15.63 1.18
C ASP A 93 13.91 16.40 2.03
N VAL A 94 15.19 16.06 1.83
CA VAL A 94 16.35 16.98 1.86
C VAL A 94 17.24 16.72 0.66
#